data_AF-A0A4E0QSI8-F1
#
_entry.id   AF-A0A4E0QSI8-F1
#
_cell.length_a   1.000
_cell.length_b   1.000
_cell.length_c   1.000
_cell.angle_alpha   90.00
_cell.angle_beta   90.00
_cell.angle_gamma   90.00
#
_symmetry.space_group_name_H-M   'P 1'
#
loop_
_entity.id
_entity.type
_entity.pdbx_description
1 polymer ?
#
loop_
_entity_poly.entity_id
_entity_poly.type
_entity_poly.pdbx_seq_one_letter_code
_entity_poly.pdbx_strand_id
1 'polypeptide(L)'
;MKNYCLNGRYKMKTKVLIMIFLISFVATPTITSATSSHISIDVYYNDQLYPGASTPKPFVKIGEPFKVRFDVTCFSPGVLSVKLTELADGSFEIIEGPTLKVDKYTDDKFEMNENLSYEWILKATDEWAGGSMPLDFVR
;
A
#
# COMPACT_ATOMS: atom_id res chain seq x y z
N MET A 1 17.10 -28.08 -56.79
CA MET A 1 17.34 -26.70 -56.31
C MET A 1 16.19 -26.06 -55.51
N LYS A 2 15.02 -26.72 -55.31
CA LYS A 2 13.87 -26.15 -54.56
C LYS A 2 13.90 -26.38 -53.03
N ASN A 3 14.63 -27.38 -52.53
CA ASN A 3 14.59 -27.78 -51.11
C ASN A 3 15.36 -26.84 -50.15
N TYR A 4 16.37 -26.12 -50.64
CA TYR A 4 17.15 -25.19 -49.81
C TYR A 4 16.38 -23.90 -49.46
N CYS A 5 15.53 -23.40 -50.37
CA CYS A 5 14.69 -22.22 -50.10
C CYS A 5 13.57 -22.49 -49.08
N LEU A 6 13.00 -23.70 -49.06
CA LEU A 6 11.92 -24.07 -48.13
C LEU A 6 12.42 -24.17 -46.68
N ASN A 7 13.59 -24.79 -46.46
CA ASN A 7 14.21 -24.92 -45.14
C ASN A 7 14.64 -23.57 -44.54
N GLY A 8 15.17 -22.66 -45.37
CA GLY A 8 15.52 -21.30 -44.93
C GLY A 8 14.30 -20.48 -44.50
N ARG A 9 13.17 -20.58 -45.22
CA ARG A 9 11.92 -19.90 -44.86
C ARG A 9 11.30 -20.47 -43.58
N TYR A 10 11.35 -21.78 -43.36
CA TYR A 10 10.83 -22.39 -42.13
C TYR A 10 11.64 -21.97 -40.90
N LYS A 11 12.98 -22.00 -40.99
CA LYS A 11 13.90 -21.60 -39.91
C LYS A 11 13.78 -20.13 -39.52
N MET A 12 13.49 -19.25 -40.48
CA MET A 12 13.24 -17.82 -40.25
C MET A 12 11.90 -17.57 -39.56
N LYS A 13 10.84 -18.29 -39.96
CA LYS A 13 9.51 -18.21 -39.33
C LYS A 13 9.52 -18.67 -37.87
N THR A 14 10.25 -19.74 -37.54
CA THR A 14 10.40 -20.21 -36.15
C THR A 14 11.13 -19.19 -35.28
N LYS A 15 12.20 -18.55 -35.79
CA LYS A 15 12.93 -17.50 -35.06
C LYS A 15 12.07 -16.26 -34.80
N VAL A 16 11.27 -15.86 -35.80
CA VAL A 16 10.33 -14.73 -35.65
C VAL A 16 9.23 -15.06 -34.65
N LEU A 17 8.69 -16.29 -34.64
CA LEU A 17 7.73 -16.73 -33.63
C LEU A 17 8.30 -16.68 -32.20
N ILE A 18 9.52 -17.16 -32.01
CA ILE A 18 10.20 -17.13 -30.70
C ILE A 18 10.44 -15.68 -30.26
N MET A 19 10.84 -14.81 -31.18
CA MET A 19 11.06 -13.39 -30.90
C MET A 19 9.76 -12.67 -30.49
N ILE A 20 8.65 -12.94 -31.20
CA ILE A 20 7.32 -12.40 -30.85
C ILE A 20 6.89 -12.90 -29.46
N PHE A 21 7.10 -14.19 -29.16
CA PHE A 21 6.77 -14.77 -27.86
C PHE A 21 7.59 -14.13 -26.72
N LEU A 22 8.89 -13.90 -26.93
CA LEU A 22 9.74 -13.22 -25.95
C LEU A 22 9.34 -11.77 -25.74
N ILE A 23 8.99 -11.03 -26.80
CA ILE A 23 8.51 -9.64 -26.70
C ILE A 23 7.17 -9.57 -25.94
N SER A 24 6.26 -10.52 -26.16
CA SER A 24 4.99 -10.56 -25.42
C SER A 24 5.18 -10.85 -23.93
N PHE A 25 6.21 -11.60 -23.55
CA PHE A 25 6.50 -11.92 -22.15
C PHE A 25 7.06 -10.73 -21.37
N VAL A 26 7.76 -9.80 -22.04
CA VAL A 26 8.31 -8.58 -21.40
C VAL A 26 7.25 -7.48 -21.27
N ALA A 27 6.16 -7.55 -22.04
CA ALA A 27 5.13 -6.50 -22.08
C ALA A 27 4.03 -6.65 -21.01
N THR A 28 4.04 -7.70 -20.18
CA THR A 28 3.06 -7.80 -19.09
C THR A 28 3.51 -6.93 -17.92
N PRO A 29 2.76 -5.88 -17.54
CA PRO A 29 3.06 -5.15 -16.32
C PRO A 29 2.92 -6.10 -15.13
N THR A 30 4.01 -6.33 -14.40
CA THR A 30 3.94 -7.01 -13.12
C THR A 30 3.27 -6.07 -12.12
N ILE A 31 1.95 -6.20 -11.96
CA ILE A 31 1.24 -5.59 -10.83
C ILE A 31 1.64 -6.40 -9.60
N THR A 32 2.66 -5.94 -8.89
CA THR A 32 2.98 -6.49 -7.57
C THR A 32 1.97 -5.91 -6.58
N SER A 33 0.98 -6.71 -6.21
CA SER A 33 0.13 -6.45 -5.05
C SER A 33 0.73 -7.21 -3.89
N ALA A 34 1.08 -6.52 -2.82
CA ALA A 34 1.57 -7.13 -1.60
C ALA A 34 0.37 -7.69 -0.82
N THR A 35 -0.12 -8.86 -1.21
CA THR A 35 -1.16 -9.59 -0.46
C THR A 35 -0.52 -10.33 0.70
N SER A 36 -0.92 -9.98 1.93
CA SER A 36 -0.58 -10.74 3.13
C SER A 36 -1.58 -11.88 3.29
N SER A 37 -1.11 -13.10 3.54
CA SER A 37 -1.97 -14.26 3.83
C SER A 37 -2.68 -14.17 5.18
N HIS A 38 -2.29 -13.23 6.03
CA HIS A 38 -2.73 -13.15 7.42
C HIS A 38 -3.70 -12.01 7.68
N ILE A 39 -3.59 -10.91 6.93
CA ILE A 39 -4.46 -9.74 7.09
C ILE A 39 -4.66 -8.99 5.77
N SER A 40 -5.73 -8.21 5.69
CA SER A 40 -5.97 -7.15 4.69
C SER A 40 -6.16 -5.81 5.40
N ILE A 41 -5.74 -4.71 4.79
CA ILE A 41 -5.90 -3.36 5.34
C ILE A 41 -6.52 -2.45 4.29
N ASP A 42 -7.66 -1.86 4.62
CA ASP A 42 -8.26 -0.76 3.88
C ASP A 42 -7.93 0.57 4.58
N VAL A 43 -7.47 1.55 3.79
CA VAL A 43 -7.03 2.85 4.30
C VAL A 43 -8.01 3.93 3.87
N TYR A 44 -8.43 4.76 4.82
CA TYR A 44 -9.36 5.86 4.60
C TYR A 44 -8.74 7.17 5.05
N TYR A 45 -9.03 8.25 4.31
CA TYR A 45 -8.79 9.62 4.75
C TYR A 45 -10.07 10.41 4.63
N ASN A 46 -10.46 11.07 5.72
CA ASN A 46 -11.73 11.80 5.82
C ASN A 46 -12.89 10.97 5.25
N ASP A 47 -12.98 9.71 5.69
CA ASP A 47 -13.99 8.70 5.29
C ASP A 47 -13.94 8.21 3.84
N GLN A 48 -13.02 8.72 3.02
CA GLN A 48 -12.84 8.27 1.65
C GLN A 48 -11.85 7.09 1.60
N LEU A 49 -12.31 5.95 1.08
CA LEU A 49 -11.45 4.79 0.81
C LEU A 49 -10.38 5.16 -0.22
N TYR A 50 -9.14 4.84 0.08
CA TYR A 50 -8.05 4.93 -0.88
C TYR A 50 -7.82 3.60 -1.59
N PRO A 51 -8.04 3.54 -2.92
CA PRO A 51 -7.78 2.34 -3.68
C PRO A 51 -6.27 2.06 -3.68
N GLY A 52 -5.87 0.91 -3.13
CA GLY A 52 -4.48 0.51 -2.84
C GLY A 52 -3.52 0.36 -4.02
N ALA A 53 -3.78 0.99 -5.17
CA ALA A 53 -2.86 1.06 -6.30
C ALA A 53 -1.72 2.07 -6.10
N SER A 54 -1.87 3.01 -5.15
CA SER A 54 -0.85 4.02 -4.84
C SER A 54 -0.94 4.48 -3.39
N THR A 55 0.20 4.83 -2.78
CA THR A 55 0.23 5.48 -1.47
C THR A 55 -0.53 6.82 -1.54
N PRO A 56 -1.51 7.06 -0.66
CA PRO A 56 -2.25 8.32 -0.63
C PRO A 56 -1.32 9.52 -0.45
N LYS A 57 -1.63 10.62 -1.13
CA LYS A 57 -0.91 11.90 -1.00
C LYS A 57 -1.89 13.07 -0.83
N PRO A 58 -2.71 13.07 0.23
CA PRO A 58 -3.65 14.17 0.47
C PRO A 58 -2.89 15.48 0.72
N PHE A 59 -3.47 16.60 0.29
CA PHE A 59 -3.05 17.90 0.75
C PHE A 59 -3.67 18.15 2.13
N VAL A 60 -2.84 18.26 3.14
CA VAL A 60 -3.22 18.64 4.50
C VAL A 60 -2.83 20.10 4.75
N LYS A 61 -3.66 20.82 5.50
CA LYS A 61 -3.32 22.17 5.94
C LYS A 61 -2.83 22.13 7.38
N ILE A 62 -1.80 22.93 7.68
CA ILE A 62 -1.24 23.04 9.02
C ILE A 62 -2.33 23.49 9.99
N GLY A 63 -2.43 22.80 11.13
CA GLY A 63 -3.40 23.06 12.19
C GLY A 63 -4.84 22.61 11.91
N GLU A 64 -5.21 22.29 10.67
CA GLU A 64 -6.55 21.76 10.38
C GLU A 64 -6.62 20.25 10.70
N PRO A 65 -7.62 19.80 11.47
CA PRO A 65 -7.82 18.38 11.73
C PRO A 65 -8.15 17.60 10.46
N PHE A 66 -7.57 16.42 10.34
CA PHE A 66 -7.93 15.41 9.35
C PHE A 66 -8.00 14.04 10.01
N LYS A 67 -8.75 13.14 9.39
CA LYS A 67 -9.00 11.80 9.90
C LYS A 67 -8.32 10.76 9.02
N VAL A 68 -7.66 9.79 9.65
CA VAL A 68 -7.16 8.57 9.01
C VAL A 68 -7.77 7.36 9.69
N ARG A 69 -8.27 6.40 8.91
CA ARG A 69 -8.78 5.13 9.44
C ARG A 69 -8.16 3.95 8.70
N PHE A 70 -7.83 2.91 9.46
CA PHE A 70 -7.31 1.63 8.98
C PHE A 70 -8.28 0.55 9.41
N ASP A 71 -8.99 -0.03 8.45
CA ASP A 71 -9.87 -1.17 8.68
C ASP A 71 -9.07 -2.44 8.33
N VAL A 72 -8.83 -3.27 9.34
CA VAL A 72 -7.97 -4.44 9.27
C VAL A 72 -8.81 -5.71 9.36
N THR A 73 -8.87 -6.46 8.27
CA THR A 73 -9.45 -7.81 8.27
C THR A 73 -8.38 -8.82 8.61
N CYS A 74 -8.58 -9.62 9.65
CA CYS A 74 -7.60 -10.60 10.09
C CYS A 74 -8.06 -12.04 9.82
N PHE A 75 -7.26 -12.83 9.11
CA PHE A 75 -7.65 -14.16 8.62
C PHE A 75 -7.24 -15.34 9.53
N SER A 76 -6.55 -15.07 10.64
CA SER A 76 -6.10 -16.07 11.62
C SER A 76 -6.01 -15.46 13.02
N PRO A 77 -6.52 -16.08 14.10
CA PRO A 77 -6.61 -15.48 15.43
C PRO A 77 -5.23 -15.07 15.97
N GLY A 78 -5.19 -14.03 16.82
CA GLY A 78 -3.93 -13.53 17.35
C GLY A 78 -4.04 -12.23 18.15
N VAL A 79 -2.91 -11.52 18.19
CA VAL A 79 -2.78 -10.16 18.74
C VAL A 79 -2.24 -9.29 17.63
N LEU A 80 -2.88 -8.14 17.41
CA LEU A 80 -2.45 -7.13 16.46
C LEU A 80 -1.92 -5.93 17.25
N SER A 81 -0.65 -5.62 17.07
CA SER A 81 0.03 -4.49 17.72
C SER A 81 0.28 -3.40 16.70
N VAL A 82 -0.40 -2.26 16.80
CA VAL A 82 -0.32 -1.21 15.78
C VAL A 82 0.13 0.13 16.34
N LYS A 83 0.79 0.92 15.49
CA LYS A 83 1.12 2.32 15.77
C LYS A 83 1.14 3.17 14.52
N LEU A 84 0.96 4.48 14.70
CA LEU A 84 1.34 5.48 13.71
C LEU A 84 2.81 5.89 13.90
N THR A 85 3.55 6.07 12.81
CA THR A 85 4.93 6.59 12.82
C THR A 85 5.10 7.72 11.82
N GLU A 86 6.04 8.62 12.12
CA GLU A 86 6.43 9.74 11.26
C GLU A 86 7.96 9.73 11.07
N LEU A 87 8.46 10.37 10.01
CA LEU A 87 9.92 10.45 9.79
C LEU A 87 10.59 11.55 10.62
N ALA A 88 9.88 12.65 10.88
CA ALA A 88 10.37 13.75 11.70
C ALA A 88 9.43 13.95 12.89
N ASP A 89 9.95 13.73 14.08
CA ASP A 89 9.23 13.85 15.34
C ASP A 89 8.51 15.21 15.44
N GLY A 90 7.23 15.18 15.78
CA GLY A 90 6.40 16.36 15.95
C GLY A 90 5.78 16.89 14.67
N SER A 91 5.84 16.17 13.55
CA SER A 91 5.18 16.57 12.30
C SER A 91 3.65 16.48 12.39
N PHE A 92 3.13 15.59 13.24
CA PHE A 92 1.71 15.45 13.51
C PHE A 92 1.39 15.46 15.00
N GLU A 93 0.27 16.10 15.35
CA GLU A 93 -0.32 16.04 16.69
C GLU A 93 -1.59 15.19 16.64
N ILE A 94 -1.68 14.16 17.47
CA ILE A 94 -2.91 13.37 17.63
C ILE A 94 -3.88 14.13 18.53
N ILE A 95 -5.07 14.41 17.99
CA ILE A 95 -6.19 15.02 18.70
C ILE A 95 -7.03 13.93 19.38
N GLU A 96 -7.34 12.86 18.65
CA GLU A 96 -8.14 11.72 19.11
C GLU A 96 -7.68 10.44 18.43
N GLY A 97 -7.80 9.30 19.11
CA GLY A 97 -7.57 7.99 18.54
C GLY A 97 -7.14 6.94 19.56
N PRO A 98 -6.80 5.72 19.11
CA PRO A 98 -6.33 4.61 19.96
C PRO A 98 -5.14 4.97 20.86
N THR A 99 -4.30 5.89 20.42
CA THR A 99 -3.16 6.42 21.17
C THR A 99 -3.14 7.93 21.08
N LEU A 100 -2.62 8.62 22.10
CA LEU A 100 -2.55 10.09 22.15
C LEU A 100 -1.20 10.67 21.70
N LYS A 101 -0.28 9.82 21.24
CA LYS A 101 1.04 10.20 20.74
C LYS A 101 1.43 9.33 19.55
N VAL A 102 2.08 9.94 18.57
CA VAL A 102 2.79 9.20 17.51
C VAL A 102 3.86 8.32 18.15
N ASP A 103 4.20 7.20 17.51
CA ASP A 103 5.14 6.19 18.00
C ASP A 103 4.74 5.44 19.29
N LYS A 104 3.44 5.39 19.58
CA LYS A 104 2.88 4.53 20.63
C LYS A 104 2.07 3.38 20.04
N TYR A 105 2.36 2.17 20.55
CA TYR A 105 1.61 0.96 20.23
C TYR A 105 0.28 0.90 21.00
N THR A 106 -0.72 0.32 20.35
CA THR A 106 -1.92 -0.26 20.95
C THR A 106 -2.03 -1.71 20.51
N ASP A 107 -2.59 -2.57 21.36
CA ASP A 107 -2.70 -4.01 21.14
C ASP A 107 -4.16 -4.45 21.24
N ASP A 108 -4.64 -5.20 20.24
CA ASP A 108 -5.94 -5.86 20.30
C ASP A 108 -5.83 -7.36 20.03
N LYS A 109 -6.59 -8.13 20.82
CA LYS A 109 -6.81 -9.55 20.55
C LYS A 109 -7.98 -9.70 19.60
N PHE A 110 -7.87 -10.67 18.70
CA PHE A 110 -8.90 -10.92 17.71
C PHE A 110 -9.00 -12.39 17.33
N GLU A 111 -10.19 -12.77 16.88
CA GLU A 111 -10.52 -14.11 16.42
C GLU A 111 -10.43 -14.23 14.89
N MET A 112 -10.58 -15.44 14.37
CA MET A 112 -10.52 -15.68 12.92
C MET A 112 -11.61 -14.91 12.17
N ASN A 113 -11.20 -14.20 11.10
CA ASN A 113 -12.06 -13.39 10.23
C ASN A 113 -12.70 -12.17 10.92
N GLU A 114 -12.12 -11.72 12.03
CA GLU A 114 -12.55 -10.49 12.70
C GLU A 114 -12.01 -9.24 11.97
N ASN A 115 -12.79 -8.16 12.02
CA ASN A 115 -12.41 -6.85 11.51
C ASN A 115 -12.15 -5.89 12.68
N LEU A 116 -10.96 -5.28 12.69
CA LEU A 116 -10.58 -4.25 13.64
C LEU A 116 -10.49 -2.90 12.92
N SER A 117 -10.91 -1.83 13.57
CA SER A 117 -10.85 -0.48 13.01
C SER A 117 -10.04 0.44 13.91
N TYR A 118 -9.01 1.05 13.35
CA TYR A 118 -8.16 2.04 14.02
C TYR A 118 -8.33 3.39 13.37
N GLU A 119 -8.85 4.36 14.11
CA GLU A 119 -9.13 5.71 13.61
C GLU A 119 -8.41 6.76 14.43
N TRP A 120 -7.64 7.63 13.77
CA TRP A 120 -7.02 8.78 14.40
C TRP A 120 -7.51 10.08 13.76
N ILE A 121 -7.74 11.08 14.60
CA ILE A 121 -7.89 12.48 14.21
C ILE A 121 -6.58 13.17 14.55
N LEU A 122 -5.93 13.74 13.54
CA LEU A 122 -4.62 14.37 13.62
C LEU A 122 -4.69 15.80 13.08
N LYS A 123 -3.70 16.62 13.40
CA LYS A 123 -3.41 17.85 12.64
C LYS A 123 -1.91 17.89 12.32
N ALA A 124 -1.56 18.44 11.16
CA ALA A 124 -0.17 18.69 10.80
C ALA A 124 0.36 19.91 11.54
N THR A 125 1.63 19.88 11.96
CA THR A 125 2.35 21.02 12.53
C THR A 125 3.13 21.77 11.44
N ASP A 126 3.85 22.82 11.83
CA ASP A 126 4.73 23.58 10.94
C ASP A 126 6.14 22.98 10.78
N GLU A 127 6.48 21.93 11.54
CA GLU A 127 7.81 21.27 11.51
C GLU A 127 8.21 20.76 10.12
N TRP A 128 7.23 20.36 9.29
CA TRP A 128 7.46 19.90 7.91
C TRP A 128 6.68 20.70 6.87
N ALA A 129 6.47 21.99 7.15
CA ALA A 129 5.74 22.90 6.26
C ALA A 129 6.34 22.93 4.85
N GLY A 130 5.49 22.84 3.83
CA GLY A 130 5.89 22.89 2.42
C GLY A 130 6.52 21.60 1.88
N GLY A 131 6.67 20.56 2.70
CA GLY A 131 7.17 19.26 2.31
C GLY A 131 6.07 18.20 2.08
N SER A 132 6.50 16.97 1.85
CA SER A 132 5.66 15.77 1.97
C SER A 132 6.22 14.92 3.11
N MET A 133 5.44 14.73 4.17
CA MET A 133 5.79 13.92 5.33
C MET A 133 5.05 12.57 5.28
N PRO A 134 5.76 11.43 5.27
CA PRO A 134 5.13 10.13 5.41
C PRO A 134 4.50 9.95 6.80
N LEU A 135 3.29 9.38 6.81
CA LEU A 135 2.62 8.88 8.00
C LEU A 135 2.36 7.39 7.76
N ASP A 136 3.04 6.54 8.53
CA ASP A 136 3.00 5.10 8.33
C ASP A 136 2.19 4.41 9.42
N PHE A 137 1.53 3.31 9.03
CA PHE A 137 0.84 2.40 9.93
C PHE A 137 1.66 1.11 10.05
N VAL A 138 2.24 0.90 11.23
CA VAL A 138 3.07 -0.27 11.53
C VAL A 138 2.24 -1.28 12.31
N ARG A 139 2.42 -2.56 11.99
CA ARG A 139 1.66 -3.71 12.49
C ARG A 139 2.57 -4.89 12.80
#